data_AF-A0A1E4T5K1-F1
#
_entry.id   AF-A0A1E4T5K1-F1
#
_cell.length_a   1.000
_cell.length_b   1.000
_cell.length_c   1.000
_cell.angle_alpha   90.00
_cell.angle_beta   90.00
_cell.angle_gamma   90.00
#
_symmetry.space_group_name_H-M   'P 1'
#
loop_
_entity.id
_entity.type
_entity.pdbx_description
1 polymer ?
#
loop_
_entity_poly.entity_id
_entity_poly.type
_entity_poly.pdbx_seq_one_letter_code
_entity_poly.pdbx_strand_id
1 'polypeptide(L)'
;MSQCQGVTKKGERCKIIVKQDPFYCSYHVSQATSNRQTKTTKRKPGYIYIFTLPHLITSHPSTEKWLRQAPSNLEQSNLSHETTQIFNPKYYILLKIGFTTQLITKRLKQWQDQCCQKFTLVGPDSINDIISSKKYKSIITLFKHMNLQKTSKLYKNYDYTSKGFKCHESAFESEQLIHSILRKKYGFGTLYCQSTSSCSSKDHNGVHKEWFLIPRKDIAKLMTLIDETVK
;
A
#
# COMPACT_ATOMS: atom_id res chain seq x y z
N MET A 1 -0.25 -45.60 2.81
CA MET A 1 -1.69 -45.33 2.56
C MET A 1 -1.97 -43.91 3.03
N SER A 2 -2.59 -43.07 2.21
CA SER A 2 -2.81 -41.64 2.51
C SER A 2 -4.30 -41.32 2.49
N GLN A 3 -4.73 -40.35 3.31
CA GLN A 3 -6.11 -39.87 3.30
C GLN A 3 -6.38 -39.04 2.04
N CYS A 4 -7.59 -39.19 1.47
CA CYS A 4 -8.05 -38.39 0.35
C CYS A 4 -8.01 -36.88 0.65
N GLN A 5 -7.52 -36.09 -0.30
CA GLN A 5 -7.44 -34.62 -0.16
C GLN A 5 -8.74 -33.87 -0.49
N GLY A 6 -9.81 -34.56 -0.88
CA GLY A 6 -11.09 -33.95 -1.23
C GLY A 6 -11.87 -33.40 -0.03
N VAL A 7 -12.73 -32.42 -0.29
CA VAL A 7 -13.67 -31.84 0.68
C VAL A 7 -15.10 -32.26 0.36
N THR A 8 -15.86 -32.63 1.38
CA THR A 8 -17.27 -33.00 1.25
C THR A 8 -18.15 -31.75 1.01
N LYS A 9 -19.42 -31.95 0.63
CA LYS A 9 -20.40 -30.85 0.49
C LYS A 9 -20.63 -30.05 1.77
N LYS A 10 -20.27 -30.60 2.94
CA LYS A 10 -20.35 -29.94 4.25
C LYS A 10 -19.06 -29.19 4.64
N GLY A 11 -18.06 -29.14 3.75
CA GLY A 11 -16.77 -28.47 4.01
C GLY A 11 -15.77 -29.29 4.83
N GLU A 12 -16.12 -30.52 5.22
CA GLU A 12 -15.22 -31.40 5.99
C GLU A 12 -14.28 -32.21 5.10
N ARG A 13 -13.12 -32.58 5.64
CA ARG A 13 -12.10 -33.39 4.93
C ARG A 13 -12.57 -34.82 4.70
N CYS A 14 -12.39 -35.32 3.48
CA CYS A 14 -12.76 -36.69 3.13
C CYS A 14 -11.93 -37.69 3.95
N LYS A 15 -12.60 -38.65 4.60
CA LYS A 15 -11.95 -39.67 5.46
C LYS A 15 -11.55 -40.96 4.70
N ILE A 16 -11.80 -41.02 3.39
CA ILE A 16 -11.47 -42.21 2.58
C ILE A 16 -9.96 -42.33 2.44
N ILE A 17 -9.42 -43.52 2.71
CA ILE A 17 -8.00 -43.83 2.59
C ILE A 17 -7.72 -44.33 1.17
N VAL A 18 -6.74 -43.73 0.50
CA VAL A 18 -6.27 -44.10 -0.84
C VAL A 18 -4.91 -44.82 -0.76
N LYS A 19 -4.77 -45.86 -1.58
CA LYS A 19 -3.54 -46.64 -1.73
C LYS A 19 -2.71 -46.00 -2.87
N GLN A 20 -1.93 -44.97 -2.54
CA GLN A 20 -0.98 -44.21 -3.40
C GLN A 20 -1.43 -43.88 -4.84
N ASP A 21 -1.45 -42.57 -5.13
CA ASP A 21 -1.78 -41.87 -6.39
C ASP A 21 -2.83 -42.55 -7.31
N PRO A 22 -4.04 -41.96 -7.48
CA PRO A 22 -4.42 -40.58 -7.18
C PRO A 22 -4.65 -40.28 -5.69
N PHE A 23 -4.14 -39.13 -5.20
CA PHE A 23 -4.41 -38.58 -3.84
C PHE A 23 -5.90 -38.26 -3.56
N TYR A 24 -6.80 -38.57 -4.51
CA TYR A 24 -8.23 -38.35 -4.46
C TYR A 24 -8.96 -39.68 -4.64
N CYS A 25 -10.02 -39.90 -3.86
CA CYS A 25 -10.92 -41.04 -4.09
C CYS A 25 -11.78 -40.81 -5.34
N SER A 26 -12.46 -41.86 -5.81
CA SER A 26 -13.37 -41.80 -6.96
C SER A 26 -14.40 -40.67 -6.86
N TYR A 27 -14.91 -40.39 -5.65
CA TYR A 27 -15.88 -39.31 -5.41
C TYR A 27 -15.30 -37.90 -5.52
N HIS A 28 -13.98 -37.73 -5.39
CA HIS A 28 -13.32 -36.43 -5.41
C HIS A 28 -12.30 -36.29 -6.56
N VAL A 29 -12.32 -37.20 -7.55
CA VAL A 29 -11.46 -37.12 -8.73
C VAL A 29 -11.68 -35.82 -9.53
N SER A 30 -12.90 -35.28 -9.51
CA SER A 30 -13.24 -33.97 -10.11
C SER A 30 -12.66 -32.78 -9.35
N GLN A 31 -12.35 -32.92 -8.06
CA GLN A 31 -11.65 -31.88 -7.30
C GLN A 31 -10.15 -31.89 -7.63
N ALA A 32 -9.59 -33.04 -8.05
CA ALA A 32 -8.22 -33.13 -8.52
C ALA A 32 -8.01 -32.30 -9.81
N THR A 33 -8.98 -32.30 -10.73
CA THR A 33 -8.93 -31.48 -11.95
C THR A 33 -9.20 -30.01 -11.68
N SER A 34 -10.10 -29.68 -10.73
CA SER A 34 -10.37 -28.29 -10.36
C SER A 34 -9.19 -27.64 -9.61
N ASN A 35 -8.44 -28.39 -8.80
CA ASN A 35 -7.22 -27.90 -8.14
C ASN A 35 -6.01 -27.82 -9.09
N ARG A 36 -6.08 -28.44 -10.28
CA ARG A 36 -5.06 -28.34 -11.34
C ARG A 36 -5.25 -27.13 -12.26
N GLN A 37 -6.28 -26.31 -12.04
CA GLN A 37 -6.17 -24.90 -12.41
C GLN A 37 -5.16 -24.27 -11.46
N THR A 38 -3.88 -24.39 -11.83
CA THR A 38 -2.90 -23.38 -11.48
C THR A 38 -3.61 -22.03 -11.59
N LYS A 39 -3.70 -21.30 -10.48
CA LYS A 39 -4.01 -19.87 -10.50
C LYS A 39 -2.94 -19.24 -11.38
N THR A 40 -3.14 -19.26 -12.68
CA THR A 40 -2.50 -18.34 -13.61
C THR A 40 -3.12 -17.01 -13.21
N THR A 41 -2.49 -16.36 -12.23
CA THR A 41 -2.73 -14.96 -11.96
C THR A 41 -2.41 -14.27 -13.28
N LYS A 42 -3.43 -14.08 -14.13
CA LYS A 42 -3.29 -13.31 -15.36
C LYS A 42 -2.64 -12.01 -14.93
N ARG A 43 -1.42 -11.78 -15.40
CA ARG A 43 -0.68 -10.54 -15.15
C ARG A 43 -1.58 -9.43 -15.67
N LYS A 44 -2.15 -8.67 -14.73
CA LYS A 44 -3.10 -7.60 -15.06
C LYS A 44 -2.33 -6.29 -15.01
N PRO A 45 -2.38 -5.50 -16.10
CA PRO A 45 -1.85 -4.16 -16.08
C PRO A 45 -2.62 -3.32 -15.05
N GLY A 46 -1.98 -2.28 -14.56
CA GLY A 46 -2.57 -1.43 -13.54
C GLY A 46 -1.65 -0.27 -13.19
N TYR A 47 -1.89 0.30 -12.02
CA TYR A 47 -1.15 1.42 -11.52
C TYR A 47 -0.65 1.17 -10.10
N ILE A 48 0.59 1.57 -9.84
CA ILE A 48 1.11 1.80 -8.49
C ILE A 48 0.89 3.26 -8.14
N TYR A 49 0.34 3.52 -6.97
CA TYR A 49 0.12 4.88 -6.48
C TYR A 49 0.56 4.98 -5.03
N ILE A 50 0.97 6.20 -4.67
CA ILE A 50 1.43 6.53 -3.33
C ILE A 50 0.45 7.53 -2.76
N PHE A 51 0.06 7.34 -1.50
CA PHE A 51 -0.81 8.29 -0.82
C PHE A 51 -0.42 8.46 0.64
N THR A 52 -0.86 9.57 1.20
CA THR A 52 -0.62 9.97 2.58
C THR A 52 -1.78 10.81 3.10
N LEU A 53 -1.68 11.25 4.35
CA LEU A 53 -2.61 12.16 4.98
C LEU A 53 -2.31 13.61 4.54
N PRO A 54 -3.33 14.43 4.21
CA PRO A 54 -3.14 15.77 3.66
C PRO A 54 -2.22 16.68 4.49
N HIS A 55 -2.33 16.63 5.83
CA HIS A 55 -1.52 17.46 6.73
C HIS A 55 -0.01 17.12 6.65
N LEU A 56 0.34 15.90 6.23
CA LEU A 56 1.71 15.44 6.11
C LEU A 56 2.42 15.92 4.84
N ILE A 57 1.70 16.36 3.81
CA ILE A 57 2.32 16.86 2.56
C ILE A 57 2.95 18.23 2.76
N THR A 58 2.49 18.97 3.76
CA THR A 58 3.00 20.31 4.01
C THR A 58 4.45 20.29 4.48
N SER A 59 5.17 21.35 4.18
CA SER A 59 6.55 21.58 4.64
C SER A 59 6.70 21.59 6.17
N HIS A 60 5.63 21.93 6.89
CA HIS A 60 5.57 22.08 8.34
C HIS A 60 4.32 21.35 8.83
N PRO A 61 4.35 20.00 8.82
CA PRO A 61 3.20 19.18 9.19
C PRO A 61 2.83 19.38 10.67
N SER A 62 1.53 19.48 10.94
CA SER A 62 1.02 19.44 12.31
C SER A 62 1.12 18.03 12.88
N THR A 63 1.44 17.91 14.16
CA THR A 63 1.25 16.68 14.92
C THR A 63 -0.22 16.49 15.22
N GLU A 64 -0.76 15.33 14.88
CA GLU A 64 -2.15 14.98 15.12
C GLU A 64 -2.23 13.95 16.26
N LYS A 65 -2.95 14.25 17.34
CA LYS A 65 -3.01 13.38 18.53
C LYS A 65 -3.62 12.00 18.23
N TRP A 66 -4.53 11.95 17.26
CA TRP A 66 -5.22 10.73 16.86
C TRP A 66 -4.37 9.80 15.98
N LEU A 67 -3.25 10.29 15.44
CA LEU A 67 -2.36 9.55 14.55
C LEU A 67 -1.19 8.98 15.36
N ARG A 68 -1.24 7.67 15.61
CA ARG A 68 -0.30 7.01 16.51
C ARG A 68 0.36 5.82 15.87
N GLN A 69 1.64 5.66 16.14
CA GLN A 69 2.48 4.60 15.62
C GLN A 69 2.63 3.49 16.65
N ALA A 70 2.43 2.26 16.21
CA ALA A 70 2.78 1.07 16.97
C ALA A 70 4.30 0.86 17.00
N PRO A 71 4.89 0.46 18.13
CA PRO A 71 6.25 -0.05 18.15
C PRO A 71 6.32 -1.35 17.34
N SER A 72 7.43 -1.55 16.63
CA SER A 72 7.63 -2.63 15.65
C SER A 72 7.48 -4.06 16.21
N ASN A 73 7.47 -4.21 17.54
CA ASN A 73 7.54 -5.50 18.24
C ASN A 73 6.20 -5.93 18.86
N LEU A 74 5.09 -5.20 18.66
CA LEU A 74 3.79 -5.56 19.24
C LEU A 74 2.92 -6.37 18.28
N GLU A 75 2.42 -7.50 18.78
CA GLU A 75 1.36 -8.26 18.12
C GLU A 75 0.05 -7.46 18.06
N GLN A 76 -0.68 -7.66 16.97
CA GLN A 76 -1.87 -6.85 16.60
C GLN A 76 -2.99 -6.89 17.65
N SER A 77 -3.07 -7.97 18.43
CA SER A 77 -4.04 -8.17 19.50
C SER A 77 -3.82 -7.26 20.72
N ASN A 78 -2.62 -6.70 20.88
CA ASN A 78 -2.23 -5.91 22.06
C ASN A 78 -2.04 -4.40 21.76
N LEU A 79 -2.50 -3.94 20.59
CA LEU A 79 -2.43 -2.53 20.23
C LEU A 79 -3.50 -1.76 20.97
N SER A 80 -3.06 -0.93 21.91
CA SER A 80 -3.92 -0.06 22.71
C SER A 80 -3.45 1.38 22.62
N HIS A 81 -4.27 2.29 23.14
CA HIS A 81 -3.89 3.68 23.30
C HIS A 81 -2.64 3.82 24.21
N GLU A 82 -2.35 2.89 25.09
CA GLU A 82 -1.23 3.04 26.03
C GLU A 82 0.09 2.57 25.42
N THR A 83 0.04 1.64 24.46
CA THR A 83 1.22 1.03 23.86
C THR A 83 1.69 1.74 22.58
N THR A 84 0.94 2.72 22.08
CA THR A 84 1.25 3.46 20.85
C THR A 84 1.87 4.84 21.15
N GLN A 85 2.69 5.37 20.25
CA GLN A 85 3.30 6.70 20.40
C GLN A 85 2.73 7.69 19.39
N ILE A 86 2.57 8.96 19.78
CA ILE A 86 2.12 10.01 18.85
C ILE A 86 3.16 10.16 17.75
N PHE A 87 2.71 10.14 16.50
CA PHE A 87 3.61 10.28 15.36
C PHE A 87 4.17 11.71 15.27
N ASN A 88 5.49 11.83 15.13
CA ASN A 88 6.17 13.10 14.90
C ASN A 88 6.55 13.28 13.42
N PRO A 89 5.87 14.17 12.67
CA PRO A 89 6.05 14.32 11.23
C PRO A 89 7.23 15.24 10.84
N LYS A 90 8.02 15.74 11.81
CA LYS A 90 9.08 16.74 11.56
C LYS A 90 10.13 16.29 10.54
N TYR A 91 10.63 15.06 10.68
CA TYR A 91 11.70 14.52 9.82
C TYR A 91 11.22 13.39 8.91
N TYR A 92 10.09 12.77 9.26
CA TYR A 92 9.55 11.61 8.59
C TYR A 92 8.14 11.88 8.06
N ILE A 93 7.76 11.11 7.06
CA ILE A 93 6.40 11.06 6.51
C ILE A 93 5.92 9.62 6.50
N LEU A 94 4.63 9.43 6.77
CA LEU A 94 3.98 8.15 6.63
C LEU A 94 3.41 8.03 5.23
N LEU A 95 3.90 7.08 4.45
CA LEU A 95 3.42 6.81 3.10
C LEU A 95 2.81 5.41 3.02
N LYS A 96 1.73 5.29 2.27
CA LYS A 96 1.19 3.99 1.87
C LYS A 96 1.29 3.85 0.36
N ILE A 97 1.72 2.68 -0.07
CA ILE A 97 1.87 2.32 -1.48
C ILE A 97 0.84 1.25 -1.77
N GLY A 98 0.02 1.50 -2.77
CA GLY A 98 -0.99 0.55 -3.21
C GLY A 98 -0.93 0.35 -4.71
N PHE A 99 -1.55 -0.74 -5.15
CA PHE A 99 -1.80 -0.99 -6.56
C PHE A 99 -3.31 -0.99 -6.85
N THR A 100 -3.66 -0.79 -8.11
CA THR A 100 -5.04 -0.90 -8.60
C THR A 100 -5.05 -1.23 -10.09
N THR A 101 -6.04 -2.00 -10.52
CA THR A 101 -6.34 -2.20 -11.96
C THR A 101 -7.41 -1.23 -12.46
N GLN A 102 -8.00 -0.45 -11.57
CA GLN A 102 -9.01 0.58 -11.85
C GLN A 102 -8.39 1.98 -11.76
N LEU A 103 -9.19 3.02 -11.98
CA LEU A 103 -8.76 4.40 -11.75
C LEU A 103 -8.30 4.61 -10.30
N ILE A 104 -7.13 5.24 -10.12
CA ILE A 104 -6.54 5.52 -8.81
C ILE A 104 -7.50 6.35 -7.94
N THR A 105 -8.19 7.33 -8.52
CA THR A 105 -9.17 8.17 -7.82
C THR A 105 -10.32 7.36 -7.23
N LYS A 106 -10.84 6.37 -7.96
CA LYS A 106 -11.88 5.46 -7.46
C LYS A 106 -11.36 4.61 -6.30
N ARG A 107 -10.15 4.06 -6.43
CA ARG A 107 -9.53 3.25 -5.37
C ARG A 107 -9.22 4.06 -4.12
N LEU A 108 -8.74 5.29 -4.29
CA LEU A 108 -8.50 6.21 -3.18
C LEU A 108 -9.79 6.53 -2.43
N LYS A 109 -10.88 6.81 -3.16
CA LYS A 109 -12.20 7.05 -2.55
C LYS A 109 -12.69 5.84 -1.75
N GLN A 110 -12.53 4.62 -2.25
CA GLN A 110 -12.86 3.41 -1.49
C GLN A 110 -12.10 3.34 -0.16
N TRP A 111 -10.81 3.68 -0.16
CA TRP A 111 -10.02 3.76 1.08
C TRP A 111 -10.52 4.86 2.02
N GLN A 112 -10.87 6.03 1.48
CA GLN A 112 -11.42 7.14 2.27
C GLN A 112 -12.78 6.76 2.90
N ASP A 113 -13.64 6.06 2.15
CA ASP A 113 -14.96 5.62 2.63
C ASP A 113 -14.83 4.52 3.71
N GLN A 114 -13.78 3.69 3.65
CA GLN A 114 -13.49 2.68 4.67
C GLN A 114 -12.93 3.29 5.96
N CYS A 115 -12.04 4.28 5.83
CA CYS A 115 -11.30 4.85 6.96
C CYS A 115 -11.92 6.15 7.52
N CYS A 116 -12.89 6.73 6.81
CA CYS A 116 -13.43 8.08 7.06
C CYS A 116 -12.34 9.17 7.15
N GLN A 117 -11.16 8.92 6.58
CA GLN A 117 -10.04 9.85 6.52
C GLN A 117 -9.89 10.42 5.12
N LYS A 118 -9.44 11.66 5.04
CA LYS A 118 -9.01 12.25 3.77
C LYS A 118 -7.61 11.74 3.44
N PHE A 119 -7.43 11.32 2.20
CA PHE A 119 -6.13 10.91 1.65
C PHE A 119 -5.77 11.76 0.43
N THR A 120 -4.48 12.04 0.28
CA THR A 120 -3.94 12.78 -0.87
C THR A 120 -2.87 11.94 -1.55
N LEU A 121 -2.90 11.92 -2.89
CA LEU A 121 -1.88 11.27 -3.71
C LEU A 121 -0.58 12.04 -3.62
N VAL A 122 0.52 11.30 -3.48
CA VAL A 122 1.87 11.84 -3.54
C VAL A 122 2.41 11.58 -4.94
N GLY A 123 2.79 12.66 -5.62
CA GLY A 123 3.41 12.61 -6.94
C GLY A 123 4.65 13.51 -7.02
N PRO A 124 5.30 13.56 -8.20
CA PRO A 124 6.46 14.43 -8.45
C PRO A 124 6.21 15.89 -8.04
N ASP A 125 5.02 16.40 -8.32
CA ASP A 125 4.62 17.77 -8.03
C ASP A 125 4.60 18.07 -6.51
N SER A 126 4.34 17.06 -5.69
CA SER A 126 4.26 17.19 -4.23
C SER A 126 5.62 17.12 -3.53
N ILE A 127 6.68 16.68 -4.22
CA ILE A 127 8.01 16.48 -3.61
C ILE A 127 8.52 17.80 -3.04
N ASN A 128 8.40 18.88 -3.80
CA ASN A 128 8.87 20.20 -3.38
C ASN A 128 8.08 20.70 -2.16
N ASP A 129 6.78 20.45 -2.08
CA ASP A 129 5.97 20.85 -0.93
C ASP A 129 6.37 20.11 0.35
N ILE A 130 6.81 18.86 0.21
CA ILE A 130 7.21 18.01 1.35
C ILE A 130 8.62 18.35 1.85
N ILE A 131 9.55 18.68 0.94
CA ILE A 131 10.95 18.93 1.24
C ILE A 131 11.23 20.41 1.59
N SER A 132 10.51 21.36 0.99
CA SER A 132 10.90 22.78 1.04
C SER A 132 10.73 23.42 2.41
N SER A 133 11.85 23.95 2.94
CA SER A 133 11.86 24.94 4.03
C SER A 133 11.28 26.29 3.55
N LYS A 134 10.64 27.06 4.45
CA LYS A 134 10.03 28.38 4.17
C LYS A 134 10.96 29.32 3.37
N LYS A 135 12.28 29.20 3.54
CA LYS A 135 13.28 30.06 2.89
C LYS A 135 13.33 29.95 1.36
N TYR A 136 13.03 28.76 0.80
CA TYR A 136 13.04 28.55 -0.65
C TYR A 136 11.69 28.81 -1.32
N LYS A 137 10.61 28.92 -0.53
CA LYS A 137 9.27 29.14 -1.06
C LYS A 137 9.11 30.50 -1.72
N SER A 138 9.74 31.59 -1.23
CA SER A 138 9.52 32.93 -1.81
C SER A 138 10.11 33.07 -3.21
N ILE A 139 11.31 32.54 -3.46
CA ILE A 139 11.91 32.55 -4.81
C ILE A 139 11.19 31.56 -5.73
N ILE A 140 10.91 30.33 -5.27
CA ILE A 140 10.24 29.34 -6.11
C ILE A 140 8.80 29.78 -6.45
N THR A 141 8.10 30.52 -5.56
CA THR A 141 6.78 31.10 -5.91
C THR A 141 6.88 32.17 -6.98
N LEU A 142 7.92 33.01 -6.97
CA LEU A 142 8.16 34.01 -8.02
C LEU A 142 8.39 33.37 -9.40
N PHE A 143 8.99 32.17 -9.44
CA PHE A 143 9.25 31.43 -10.68
C PHE A 143 8.21 30.33 -10.98
N LYS A 144 7.18 30.14 -10.15
CA LYS A 144 6.19 29.05 -10.32
C LYS A 144 5.44 29.12 -11.64
N HIS A 145 5.32 30.32 -12.21
CA HIS A 145 4.66 30.57 -13.49
C HIS A 145 5.64 30.73 -14.67
N MET A 146 6.96 30.69 -14.41
CA MET A 146 8.01 30.74 -15.44
C MET A 146 8.50 29.35 -15.83
N ASN A 147 7.58 28.38 -15.94
CA ASN A 147 7.93 27.06 -16.44
C ASN A 147 7.76 27.04 -17.97
N LEU A 148 8.83 27.35 -18.70
CA LEU A 148 8.89 27.14 -20.15
C LEU A 148 8.78 25.64 -20.41
N GLN A 149 7.62 25.23 -20.91
CA GLN A 149 7.26 23.83 -21.12
C GLN A 149 8.33 23.06 -21.90
N LYS A 150 9.07 22.23 -21.17
CA LYS A 150 9.32 20.83 -21.48
C LYS A 150 9.60 20.17 -20.13
N THR A 151 8.54 19.79 -19.40
CA THR A 151 8.71 18.73 -18.41
C THR A 151 9.08 17.48 -19.20
N SER A 152 10.38 17.27 -19.42
CA SER A 152 10.89 15.93 -19.66
C SER A 152 10.20 15.03 -18.64
N LYS A 153 9.58 13.94 -19.11
CA LYS A 153 8.96 12.97 -18.21
C LYS A 153 10.03 12.57 -17.19
N LEU A 154 9.96 13.13 -15.98
CA LEU A 154 11.00 12.95 -14.97
C LEU A 154 11.13 11.47 -14.56
N TYR A 155 10.03 10.75 -14.78
CA TYR A 155 9.86 9.32 -14.56
C TYR A 155 9.25 8.70 -15.82
N LYS A 156 9.80 7.57 -16.26
CA LYS A 156 9.43 6.91 -17.52
C LYS A 156 8.00 6.37 -17.46
N ASN A 157 7.63 5.79 -16.32
CA ASN A 157 6.40 5.04 -16.13
C ASN A 157 5.33 5.85 -15.39
N TYR A 158 5.61 7.09 -14.98
CA TYR A 158 4.63 7.92 -14.27
C TYR A 158 3.63 8.59 -15.22
N ASP A 159 2.34 8.32 -14.97
CA ASP A 159 1.22 8.99 -15.63
C ASP A 159 0.73 10.16 -14.78
N TYR A 160 0.98 11.38 -15.25
CA TYR A 160 0.58 12.63 -14.59
C TYR A 160 -0.95 12.84 -14.54
N THR A 161 -1.69 12.24 -15.47
CA THR A 161 -3.16 12.34 -15.49
C THR A 161 -3.76 11.48 -14.40
N SER A 162 -3.29 10.24 -14.29
CA SER A 162 -3.76 9.28 -13.30
C SER A 162 -3.09 9.45 -11.93
N LYS A 163 -1.98 10.21 -11.87
CA LYS A 163 -1.11 10.42 -10.70
C LYS A 163 -0.55 9.12 -10.11
N GLY A 164 -0.05 8.24 -10.97
CA GLY A 164 0.58 6.98 -10.55
C GLY A 164 1.46 6.35 -11.62
N PHE A 165 2.22 5.34 -11.24
CA PHE A 165 3.13 4.61 -12.12
C PHE A 165 2.38 3.49 -12.82
N LYS A 166 2.44 3.47 -14.15
CA LYS A 166 1.76 2.49 -14.99
C LYS A 166 2.58 1.20 -15.07
N CYS A 167 1.99 0.09 -14.64
CA CYS A 167 2.53 -1.26 -14.81
C CYS A 167 1.89 -1.91 -16.04
N HIS A 168 2.72 -2.38 -16.96
CA HIS A 168 2.27 -3.05 -18.18
C HIS A 168 2.10 -4.56 -17.97
N GLU A 169 2.93 -5.16 -17.12
CA GLU A 169 2.85 -6.59 -16.84
C GLU A 169 1.90 -6.88 -15.67
N SER A 170 2.39 -6.71 -14.45
CA SER A 170 1.67 -7.13 -13.23
C SER A 170 1.84 -6.09 -12.13
N ALA A 171 0.80 -5.29 -11.91
CA ALA A 171 0.81 -4.29 -10.83
C ALA A 171 0.95 -4.93 -9.45
N PHE A 172 0.44 -6.16 -9.28
CA PHE A 172 0.58 -6.90 -8.02
C PHE A 172 2.02 -7.32 -7.75
N GLU A 173 2.71 -7.91 -8.74
CA GLU A 173 4.10 -8.37 -8.57
C GLU A 173 5.04 -7.18 -8.34
N SER A 174 4.87 -6.08 -9.08
CA SER A 174 5.64 -4.85 -8.86
C SER A 174 5.41 -4.29 -7.45
N GLU A 175 4.17 -4.27 -6.96
CA GLU A 175 3.87 -3.78 -5.61
C GLU A 175 4.52 -4.62 -4.51
N GLN A 176 4.45 -5.94 -4.62
CA GLN A 176 5.08 -6.85 -3.67
C GLN A 176 6.60 -6.70 -3.64
N LEU A 177 7.23 -6.48 -4.81
CA LEU A 177 8.68 -6.21 -4.89
C LEU A 177 9.02 -4.88 -4.20
N ILE A 178 8.26 -3.82 -4.50
CA ILE A 178 8.44 -2.49 -3.89
C ILE A 178 8.29 -2.60 -2.38
N HIS A 179 7.25 -3.28 -1.90
CA HIS A 179 7.03 -3.51 -0.47
C HIS A 179 8.18 -4.26 0.19
N SER A 180 8.70 -5.32 -0.44
CA SER A 180 9.85 -6.07 0.07
C SER A 180 11.08 -5.18 0.24
N ILE A 181 11.40 -4.36 -0.78
CA ILE A 181 12.53 -3.44 -0.75
C ILE A 181 12.35 -2.39 0.36
N LEU A 182 11.15 -1.82 0.49
CA LEU A 182 10.87 -0.78 1.48
C LEU A 182 10.81 -1.32 2.90
N ARG A 183 10.28 -2.52 3.12
CA ARG A 183 10.32 -3.20 4.42
C ARG A 183 11.77 -3.40 4.86
N LYS A 184 12.65 -3.82 3.95
CA LYS A 184 14.08 -3.98 4.26
C LYS A 184 14.79 -2.66 4.54
N LYS A 185 14.42 -1.58 3.83
CA LYS A 185 15.12 -0.29 3.90
C LYS A 185 14.63 0.64 5.01
N TYR A 186 13.32 0.74 5.18
CA TYR A 186 12.67 1.71 6.09
C TYR A 186 11.87 1.02 7.20
N GLY A 187 11.73 -0.31 7.16
CA GLY A 187 10.79 -1.03 8.00
C GLY A 187 9.35 -0.86 7.52
N PHE A 188 8.41 -1.38 8.30
CA PHE A 188 6.98 -1.15 8.12
C PHE A 188 6.37 -0.81 9.47
N GLY A 189 5.32 0.00 9.44
CA GLY A 189 4.61 0.48 10.61
C GLY A 189 3.15 0.08 10.56
N THR A 190 2.61 -0.07 11.76
CA THR A 190 1.18 -0.17 11.99
C THR A 190 0.72 1.13 12.62
N LEU A 191 -0.33 1.72 12.05
CA LEU A 191 -0.92 2.96 12.55
C LEU A 191 -2.22 2.67 13.26
N TYR A 192 -2.36 3.25 14.45
CA TYR A 192 -3.63 3.30 15.15
C TYR A 192 -4.35 4.60 14.78
N CYS A 193 -5.54 4.47 14.23
CA CYS A 193 -6.42 5.56 13.84
C CYS A 193 -7.59 5.62 14.82
N GLN A 194 -7.57 6.63 15.68
CA GLN A 194 -8.63 6.87 16.66
C GLN A 194 -9.76 7.78 16.12
N SER A 195 -9.67 8.20 14.85
CA SER A 195 -10.39 9.39 14.40
C SER A 195 -11.91 9.25 14.32
N THR A 196 -12.51 8.05 14.29
CA THR A 196 -13.98 7.88 14.30
C THR A 196 -14.38 6.44 14.66
N SER A 197 -15.53 6.29 15.32
CA SER A 197 -16.16 4.99 15.69
C SER A 197 -16.43 4.06 14.48
N SER A 198 -16.48 4.61 13.27
CA SER A 198 -16.65 3.87 12.01
C SER A 198 -15.40 3.09 11.57
N CYS A 199 -14.20 3.55 11.93
CA CYS A 199 -12.94 2.83 11.68
C CYS A 199 -12.79 1.58 12.56
N SER A 200 -13.35 1.63 13.77
CA SER A 200 -13.30 0.53 14.74
C SER A 200 -14.34 -0.54 14.43
N SER A 201 -15.48 -0.18 13.81
CA SER A 201 -16.58 -1.10 13.53
C SER A 201 -16.41 -1.99 12.30
N LYS A 202 -15.46 -1.69 11.41
CA LYS A 202 -15.23 -2.43 10.16
C LYS A 202 -13.90 -3.18 10.24
N ASP A 203 -13.94 -4.43 10.70
CA ASP A 203 -12.95 -5.51 10.58
C ASP A 203 -11.50 -5.31 11.08
N HIS A 204 -11.06 -4.11 11.43
CA HIS A 204 -9.63 -3.83 11.71
C HIS A 204 -9.36 -3.05 13.00
N ASN A 205 -10.30 -2.88 13.93
CA ASN A 205 -10.10 -2.18 15.22
C ASN A 205 -9.41 -0.80 15.09
N GLY A 206 -9.60 -0.08 13.97
CA GLY A 206 -8.89 1.19 13.71
C GLY A 206 -7.39 1.04 13.41
N VAL A 207 -6.93 -0.15 13.03
CA VAL A 207 -5.53 -0.47 12.77
C VAL A 207 -5.25 -0.49 11.26
N HIS A 208 -4.36 0.40 10.80
CA HIS A 208 -3.89 0.41 9.43
C HIS A 208 -2.49 -0.19 9.32
N LYS A 209 -2.37 -1.22 8.49
CA LYS A 209 -1.11 -1.91 8.23
C LYS A 209 -0.41 -1.37 6.98
N GLU A 210 0.87 -1.71 6.86
CA GLU A 210 1.69 -1.45 5.67
C GLU A 210 1.88 0.05 5.37
N TRP A 211 2.10 0.82 6.44
CA TRP A 211 2.58 2.19 6.31
C TRP A 211 4.10 2.22 6.41
N PHE A 212 4.75 2.99 5.56
CA PHE A 212 6.19 3.14 5.53
C PHE A 212 6.57 4.48 6.15
N LEU A 213 7.47 4.42 7.15
CA LEU A 213 8.03 5.60 7.80
C LEU A 213 9.27 6.06 7.02
N ILE A 214 9.09 7.04 6.14
CA ILE A 214 10.13 7.44 5.19
C ILE A 214 10.68 8.82 5.57
N PRO A 215 12.01 9.02 5.65
CA PRO A 215 12.59 10.35 5.82
C PRO A 215 12.12 11.27 4.69
N ARG A 216 11.70 12.51 5.01
CA ARG A 216 11.20 13.45 4.01
C ARG A 216 12.19 13.71 2.86
N LYS A 217 13.50 13.66 3.16
CA LYS A 217 14.59 13.82 2.18
C LYS A 217 14.69 12.68 1.16
N ASP A 218 14.14 11.52 1.48
CA ASP A 218 14.26 10.31 0.68
C ASP A 218 13.08 10.09 -0.29
N ILE A 219 12.07 10.98 -0.30
CA ILE A 219 10.88 10.83 -1.16
C ILE A 219 11.24 10.86 -2.65
N ALA A 220 12.18 11.71 -3.06
CA ALA A 220 12.64 11.73 -4.45
C ALA A 220 13.25 10.37 -4.85
N LYS A 221 14.06 9.78 -3.96
CA LYS A 221 14.67 8.44 -4.17
C LYS A 221 13.61 7.33 -4.22
N LEU A 222 12.56 7.45 -3.39
CA LEU A 222 11.43 6.51 -3.41
C LEU A 222 10.72 6.53 -4.77
N MET A 223 10.46 7.71 -5.33
CA MET A 223 9.79 7.82 -6.64
C MET A 223 10.62 7.20 -7.75
N THR A 224 11.94 7.45 -7.76
CA THR A 224 12.88 6.82 -8.70
C THR A 224 12.88 5.29 -8.54
N LEU A 225 12.95 4.79 -7.30
CA LEU A 225 12.92 3.35 -7.03
C LEU A 225 11.65 2.68 -7.59
N ILE A 226 10.49 3.33 -7.41
CA ILE A 226 9.23 2.79 -7.92
C ILE A 226 9.22 2.81 -9.45
N ASP A 227 9.68 3.89 -10.07
CA ASP A 227 9.76 3.99 -11.53
C ASP A 227 10.63 2.88 -12.15
N GLU A 228 11.78 2.60 -11.54
CA GLU A 228 12.72 1.54 -11.98
C GLU A 228 12.19 0.12 -11.72
N THR A 229 11.35 -0.05 -10.69
CA THR A 229 10.81 -1.35 -10.30
C THR A 229 9.59 -1.75 -11.13
N VAL A 230 8.84 -0.76 -11.61
CA VAL A 230 7.62 -0.98 -12.39
C VAL A 230 7.98 -1.50 -13.78
N LYS A 231 7.35 -2.61 -14.17
CA LYS A 231 7.49 -3.27 -15.47
C LYS A 231 6.18 -3.22 -16.26
#